data_AF-A0AAN8RB45-F1
#
_entry.id   AF-A0AAN8RB45-F1
#
_cell.length_a   1.000
_cell.length_b   1.000
_cell.length_c   1.000
_cell.angle_alpha   90.00
_cell.angle_beta   90.00
_cell.angle_gamma   90.00
#
_symmetry.space_group_name_H-M   'P 1'
#
loop_
_entity.id
_entity.type
_entity.pdbx_description
1 polymer ?
#
loop_
_entity_poly.entity_id
_entity_poly.type
_entity_poly.pdbx_seq_one_letter_code
_entity_poly.pdbx_strand_id
1 'polypeptide(L)'
;MEALKPAKNMVRARGSPQCVVCEFIIKEVESMLGHKKTEQEVVHALEKVCSVLPSSLSAQCKALIETYGQDIIDLLVQEADPKTICTVLGLCQDASRAFIPVMERSQVEAGGFCDVCKMAVRYIDGILEQNATEAQIEDAVRKACSFVPEGIRSKCDQLVELYEPMLVQLLLQVLDPDFVCMKVGVCPEAVQSLLGMEQCSWGPAFWCKNMDAAKRCNAVAHCKRHVWE
;
A
#
# COMPACT_ATOMS: atom_id res chain seq x y z
N MET A 1 -36.29 44.63 -2.96
CA MET A 1 -35.16 43.86 -2.40
C MET A 1 -35.72 42.54 -1.93
N GLU A 2 -35.74 41.54 -2.81
CA GLU A 2 -36.18 40.19 -2.49
C GLU A 2 -35.05 39.44 -1.78
N ALA A 3 -35.36 38.90 -0.61
CA ALA A 3 -34.43 38.16 0.23
C ALA A 3 -34.05 36.83 -0.44
N LEU A 4 -32.74 36.59 -0.55
CA LEU A 4 -32.19 35.31 -0.99
C LEU A 4 -32.59 34.20 -0.01
N LYS A 5 -33.09 33.09 -0.58
CA LYS A 5 -33.48 31.87 0.13
C LYS A 5 -32.27 31.17 0.77
N PRO A 6 -32.45 30.49 1.92
CA PRO A 6 -31.37 29.77 2.59
C PRO A 6 -30.95 28.51 1.81
N ALA A 7 -29.64 28.28 1.73
CA ALA A 7 -29.05 27.10 1.12
C ALA A 7 -29.44 25.83 1.90
N LYS A 8 -29.89 24.80 1.17
CA LYS A 8 -30.22 23.48 1.71
C LYS A 8 -29.01 22.86 2.43
N ASN A 9 -29.29 22.22 3.56
CA ASN A 9 -28.36 21.44 4.38
C ASN A 9 -27.42 20.55 3.55
N MET A 10 -26.12 20.87 3.57
CA MET A 10 -25.06 20.03 3.02
C MET A 10 -24.64 19.01 4.07
N VAL A 11 -24.94 17.72 3.83
CA VAL A 11 -24.45 16.62 4.65
C VAL A 11 -22.96 16.45 4.38
N ARG A 12 -22.16 16.39 5.45
CA ARG A 12 -20.72 16.13 5.41
C ARG A 12 -20.45 14.76 4.77
N ALA A 13 -19.94 14.73 3.53
CA ALA A 13 -19.51 13.51 2.87
C ALA A 13 -18.31 12.92 3.62
N ARG A 14 -18.55 11.87 4.40
CA ARG A 14 -17.55 11.20 5.24
C ARG A 14 -16.90 10.00 4.53
N GLY A 15 -16.88 9.99 3.20
CA GLY A 15 -16.24 8.98 2.37
C GLY A 15 -15.99 9.53 0.96
N SER A 16 -14.98 9.00 0.28
CA SER A 16 -14.74 9.30 -1.14
C SER A 16 -16.00 8.93 -1.96
N PRO A 17 -16.22 9.52 -3.16
CA PRO A 17 -17.33 9.09 -4.02
C PRO A 17 -17.31 7.59 -4.30
N GLN A 18 -16.12 6.99 -4.39
CA GLN A 18 -15.96 5.55 -4.60
C GLN A 18 -16.34 4.73 -3.36
N CYS A 19 -16.04 5.22 -2.16
CA CYS A 19 -16.47 4.61 -0.90
C CYS A 19 -17.99 4.53 -0.83
N VAL A 20 -18.68 5.64 -1.11
CA VAL A 20 -20.14 5.71 -1.06
C VAL A 20 -20.77 4.74 -2.06
N VAL A 21 -20.21 4.67 -3.28
CA VAL A 21 -20.69 3.78 -4.34
C VAL A 21 -20.46 2.32 -3.96
N CYS A 22 -19.28 1.97 -3.46
CA CYS A 22 -18.98 0.63 -2.98
C CYS A 22 -19.95 0.23 -1.87
N GLU A 23 -20.07 1.02 -0.79
CA GLU A 23 -20.94 0.68 0.34
C GLU A 23 -22.39 0.50 -0.10
N PHE A 24 -22.85 1.31 -1.06
CA PHE A 24 -24.20 1.20 -1.61
C PHE A 24 -24.39 -0.11 -2.39
N ILE A 25 -23.45 -0.47 -3.26
CA ILE A 25 -23.52 -1.73 -4.02
C ILE A 25 -23.50 -2.92 -3.08
N ILE A 26 -22.58 -2.95 -2.10
CA ILE A 26 -22.47 -4.07 -1.17
C ILE A 26 -23.75 -4.20 -0.30
N LYS A 27 -24.34 -3.09 0.16
CA LYS A 27 -25.64 -3.13 0.86
C LYS A 27 -26.77 -3.70 0.01
N GLU A 28 -26.78 -3.40 -1.29
CA GLU A 28 -27.78 -3.96 -2.20
C GLU A 28 -27.57 -5.48 -2.35
N VAL A 29 -26.32 -5.94 -2.46
CA VAL A 29 -26.00 -7.38 -2.47
C VAL A 29 -26.48 -8.05 -1.18
N GLU A 30 -26.21 -7.47 0.00
CA GLU A 30 -26.68 -8.01 1.28
C GLU A 30 -28.21 -8.08 1.36
N SER A 31 -28.91 -7.07 0.84
CA SER A 31 -30.37 -7.04 0.75
C SER A 31 -30.92 -8.20 -0.10
N MET A 32 -30.21 -8.56 -1.19
CA MET A 32 -30.58 -9.68 -2.06
C MET A 32 -30.32 -11.05 -1.41
N LEU A 33 -29.31 -11.16 -0.53
CA LEU A 33 -28.90 -12.41 0.12
C LEU A 33 -29.70 -12.74 1.38
N GLY A 34 -30.21 -11.72 2.09
CA GLY A 34 -30.87 -11.92 3.38
C GLY A 34 -29.95 -12.64 4.38
N HIS A 35 -30.41 -13.76 4.95
CA HIS A 35 -29.63 -14.56 5.90
C HIS A 35 -28.74 -15.63 5.25
N LYS A 36 -28.77 -15.81 3.92
CA LYS A 36 -28.03 -16.88 3.24
C LYS A 36 -26.81 -16.31 2.53
N LYS A 37 -25.62 -16.54 3.09
CA LYS A 37 -24.34 -16.07 2.54
C LYS A 37 -23.42 -17.23 2.15
N THR A 38 -23.94 -18.21 1.41
CA THR A 38 -23.08 -19.24 0.79
C THR A 38 -22.45 -18.69 -0.48
N GLU A 39 -21.25 -19.15 -0.83
CA GLU A 39 -20.50 -18.72 -2.03
C GLU A 39 -21.38 -18.65 -3.29
N GLN A 40 -22.15 -19.72 -3.58
CA GLN A 40 -23.01 -19.78 -4.77
C GLN A 40 -24.11 -18.70 -4.79
N GLU A 41 -24.72 -18.41 -3.64
CA GLU A 41 -25.75 -17.37 -3.52
C GLU A 41 -25.13 -15.98 -3.68
N VAL A 42 -23.93 -15.77 -3.10
CA VAL A 42 -23.18 -14.52 -3.24
C VAL A 42 -22.80 -14.26 -4.69
N VAL A 43 -22.29 -15.26 -5.40
CA VAL A 43 -21.98 -15.18 -6.85
C VAL A 43 -23.22 -14.74 -7.63
N HIS A 44 -24.35 -15.42 -7.42
CA HIS A 44 -25.60 -15.11 -8.13
C HIS A 44 -26.15 -13.72 -7.82
N ALA A 45 -25.96 -13.23 -6.59
CA ALA A 45 -26.34 -11.88 -6.22
C ALA A 45 -25.46 -10.83 -6.93
N LEU A 46 -24.14 -11.05 -7.00
CA LEU A 46 -23.20 -10.14 -7.68
C LEU A 46 -23.42 -10.07 -9.20
N GLU A 47 -23.80 -11.18 -9.84
CA GLU A 47 -24.16 -11.19 -11.26
C GLU A 47 -25.38 -10.29 -11.57
N LYS A 48 -26.28 -10.13 -10.59
CA LYS A 48 -27.56 -9.45 -10.78
C LYS A 48 -27.58 -8.03 -10.25
N VAL A 49 -26.79 -7.71 -9.21
CA VAL A 49 -26.88 -6.44 -8.49
C VAL A 49 -26.74 -5.23 -9.43
N CYS A 50 -25.83 -5.28 -10.41
CA CYS A 50 -25.62 -4.15 -11.31
C CYS A 50 -26.79 -3.86 -12.28
N SER A 51 -27.71 -4.82 -12.43
CA SER A 51 -28.90 -4.68 -13.28
C SER A 51 -30.11 -4.11 -12.53
N VAL A 52 -30.14 -4.22 -11.20
CA VAL A 52 -31.23 -3.67 -10.37
C VAL A 52 -30.93 -2.26 -9.86
N LEU A 53 -29.67 -1.85 -9.90
CA LEU A 53 -29.25 -0.50 -9.53
C LEU A 53 -29.71 0.57 -10.54
N PRO A 54 -29.85 1.83 -10.11
CA PRO A 54 -30.11 2.95 -11.01
C PRO A 54 -29.08 3.01 -12.15
N SER A 55 -29.52 3.44 -13.33
CA SER A 55 -28.67 3.54 -14.52
C SER A 55 -27.45 4.46 -14.33
N SER A 56 -27.51 5.41 -13.39
CA SER A 56 -26.37 6.25 -13.00
C SER A 56 -25.24 5.49 -12.29
N LEU A 57 -25.52 4.31 -11.72
CA LEU A 57 -24.57 3.50 -10.96
C LEU A 57 -24.23 2.17 -11.63
N SER A 58 -25.02 1.71 -12.61
CA SER A 58 -24.81 0.40 -13.25
C SER A 58 -23.39 0.25 -13.84
N ALA A 59 -22.84 1.27 -14.48
CA ALA A 59 -21.48 1.23 -15.03
C ALA A 59 -20.40 1.12 -13.93
N GLN A 60 -20.54 1.89 -12.83
CA GLN A 60 -19.61 1.84 -11.71
C GLN A 60 -19.72 0.52 -10.95
N CYS A 61 -20.93 -0.05 -10.86
CA CYS A 61 -21.15 -1.36 -10.30
C CYS A 61 -20.44 -2.45 -11.10
N LYS A 62 -20.61 -2.47 -12.43
CA LYS A 62 -19.95 -3.46 -13.28
C LYS A 62 -18.44 -3.40 -13.11
N ALA A 63 -17.87 -2.19 -13.14
CA ALA A 63 -16.43 -2.01 -12.89
C ALA A 63 -15.99 -2.52 -11.51
N LEU A 64 -16.79 -2.30 -10.47
CA LEU A 64 -16.51 -2.80 -9.12
C LEU A 64 -16.52 -4.34 -9.08
N ILE A 65 -17.57 -4.97 -9.63
CA ILE A 65 -17.72 -6.43 -9.60
C ILE A 65 -16.69 -7.11 -10.51
N GLU A 66 -16.36 -6.52 -11.66
CA GLU A 66 -15.31 -7.03 -12.56
C GLU A 66 -13.92 -6.96 -11.92
N THR A 67 -13.65 -5.94 -11.10
CA THR A 67 -12.34 -5.74 -10.47
C THR A 67 -12.18 -6.53 -9.17
N TYR A 68 -13.21 -6.54 -8.33
CA TYR A 68 -13.13 -7.01 -6.94
C TYR A 68 -14.08 -8.18 -6.64
N GLY A 69 -14.72 -8.77 -7.65
CA GLY A 69 -15.78 -9.76 -7.46
C GLY A 69 -15.38 -10.92 -6.54
N GLN A 70 -14.18 -11.49 -6.72
CA GLN A 70 -13.71 -12.58 -5.87
C GLN A 70 -13.49 -12.15 -4.42
N ASP A 71 -12.84 -11.01 -4.18
CA ASP A 71 -12.63 -10.48 -2.83
C ASP A 71 -13.96 -10.17 -2.14
N ILE A 72 -14.94 -9.63 -2.88
CA ILE A 72 -16.29 -9.37 -2.38
C ILE A 72 -17.00 -10.67 -2.01
N ILE A 73 -16.86 -11.74 -2.82
CA ILE A 73 -17.41 -13.06 -2.51
C ILE A 73 -16.83 -13.56 -1.18
N ASP A 74 -15.51 -13.59 -1.07
CA ASP A 74 -14.80 -14.14 0.09
C ASP A 74 -15.15 -13.38 1.37
N LEU A 75 -15.22 -12.05 1.29
CA LEU A 75 -15.54 -11.19 2.43
C LEU A 75 -17.02 -11.28 2.84
N LEU A 76 -17.95 -11.39 1.88
CA LEU A 76 -19.37 -11.56 2.18
C LEU A 76 -19.68 -12.94 2.79
N VAL A 77 -19.01 -14.00 2.32
CA VAL A 77 -19.12 -15.34 2.93
C VAL A 77 -18.60 -15.34 4.37
N GLN A 78 -17.61 -14.50 4.68
CA GLN A 78 -17.10 -14.26 6.03
C GLN A 78 -17.97 -13.29 6.86
N GLU A 79 -19.13 -12.90 6.35
CA GLU A 79 -20.07 -11.98 7.00
C GLU A 79 -19.50 -10.58 7.30
N ALA A 80 -18.49 -10.12 6.55
CA ALA A 80 -17.97 -8.77 6.69
C ALA A 80 -19.02 -7.71 6.28
N ASP A 81 -19.07 -6.60 7.03
CA ASP A 81 -20.02 -5.52 6.76
C ASP A 81 -19.56 -4.65 5.56
N PRO A 82 -20.49 -3.95 4.88
CA PRO A 82 -20.20 -3.15 3.68
C PRO A 82 -19.05 -2.15 3.84
N LYS A 83 -18.93 -1.53 5.03
CA LYS A 83 -17.89 -0.55 5.27
C LYS A 83 -16.53 -1.21 5.41
N THR A 84 -16.47 -2.35 6.10
CA THR A 84 -15.25 -3.17 6.19
C THR A 84 -14.80 -3.65 4.82
N ILE A 85 -15.72 -4.19 4.01
CA ILE A 85 -15.43 -4.64 2.65
C ILE A 85 -14.82 -3.49 1.83
N CYS A 86 -15.51 -2.34 1.75
CA CYS A 86 -15.05 -1.21 0.97
C CYS A 86 -13.77 -0.55 1.51
N THR A 87 -13.45 -0.76 2.79
CA THR A 87 -12.18 -0.34 3.38
C THR A 87 -11.03 -1.27 3.01
N VAL A 88 -11.25 -2.59 3.06
CA VAL A 88 -10.26 -3.61 2.64
C VAL A 88 -9.94 -3.48 1.16
N LEU A 89 -10.93 -3.18 0.33
CA LEU A 89 -10.75 -2.89 -1.10
C LEU A 89 -10.06 -1.53 -1.36
N GLY A 90 -9.73 -0.76 -0.32
CA GLY A 90 -9.06 0.55 -0.44
C GLY A 90 -9.94 1.68 -0.99
N LEU A 91 -11.26 1.45 -1.14
CA LEU A 91 -12.20 2.43 -1.71
C LEU A 91 -12.66 3.45 -0.66
N CYS A 92 -12.69 3.04 0.61
CA CYS A 92 -12.96 3.90 1.76
C CYS A 92 -11.68 4.34 2.48
N GLN A 93 -11.55 5.65 2.69
CA GLN A 93 -10.42 6.25 3.44
C GLN A 93 -10.51 6.05 4.96
N ASP A 94 -11.45 5.23 5.44
CA ASP A 94 -11.43 4.77 6.83
C ASP A 94 -10.39 3.66 7.05
N ALA A 95 -9.59 3.30 6.03
CA ALA A 95 -8.41 2.45 6.13
C ALA A 95 -7.35 2.97 7.11
N SER A 96 -7.44 4.24 7.55
CA SER A 96 -6.64 4.70 8.68
C SER A 96 -7.13 4.19 10.05
N ARG A 97 -8.32 3.56 10.17
CA ARG A 97 -8.95 3.19 11.46
C ARG A 97 -9.91 1.97 11.47
N ALA A 98 -9.73 0.96 10.61
CA ALA A 98 -10.52 -0.29 10.73
C ALA A 98 -9.75 -1.36 11.54
N PHE A 99 -10.10 -1.47 12.83
CA PHE A 99 -9.92 -2.61 13.74
C PHE A 99 -8.55 -3.34 13.77
N ILE A 100 -7.54 -2.68 14.33
CA ILE A 100 -6.68 -3.31 15.33
C ILE A 100 -7.34 -3.02 16.70
N PRO A 101 -7.44 -3.96 17.66
CA PRO A 101 -7.91 -3.62 19.01
C PRO A 101 -7.15 -2.39 19.50
N VAL A 102 -7.88 -1.41 20.07
CA VAL A 102 -7.28 -0.19 20.64
C VAL A 102 -6.33 -0.62 21.75
N MET A 103 -5.05 -0.80 21.42
CA MET A 103 -3.99 -0.97 22.38
C MET A 103 -3.70 0.39 23.00
N GLU A 104 -3.51 0.38 24.32
CA GLU A 104 -3.28 1.59 25.10
C GLU A 104 -2.23 2.48 24.47
N ARG A 105 -2.52 3.79 24.47
CA ARG A 105 -1.69 4.88 23.98
C ARG A 105 -0.25 4.85 24.50
N SER A 106 -0.02 4.14 25.61
CA SER A 106 1.29 3.91 26.24
C SER A 106 2.27 3.12 25.39
N GLN A 107 1.82 2.27 24.45
CA GLN A 107 2.73 1.44 23.64
C GLN A 107 3.16 2.08 22.32
N VAL A 108 2.39 3.05 21.81
CA VAL A 108 2.71 3.78 20.58
C VAL A 108 3.77 4.86 20.84
N GLU A 109 3.76 5.47 22.03
CA GLU A 109 4.77 6.47 22.42
C GLU A 109 6.14 5.85 22.75
N ALA A 110 6.23 4.52 22.87
CA ALA A 110 7.44 3.80 23.25
C ALA A 110 8.13 3.03 22.09
N GLY A 111 7.63 3.10 20.85
CA GLY A 111 8.25 2.39 19.72
C GLY A 111 8.14 0.85 19.76
N GLY A 112 7.46 0.27 20.75
CA GLY A 112 7.57 -1.16 21.07
C GLY A 112 7.27 -2.12 19.92
N PHE A 113 6.14 -1.96 19.22
CA PHE A 113 5.81 -2.84 18.09
C PHE A 113 6.62 -2.55 16.83
N CYS A 114 7.06 -1.29 16.64
CA CYS A 114 7.97 -0.94 15.58
C CYS A 114 9.33 -1.63 15.79
N ASP A 115 9.84 -1.63 17.02
CA ASP A 115 11.08 -2.30 17.37
C ASP A 115 10.97 -3.83 17.28
N VAL A 116 9.86 -4.41 17.73
CA VAL A 116 9.59 -5.84 17.58
C VAL A 116 9.50 -6.25 16.12
N CYS A 117 8.81 -5.47 15.28
CA CYS A 117 8.76 -5.70 13.85
C CYS A 117 10.16 -5.63 13.23
N LYS A 118 10.95 -4.59 13.57
CA LYS A 118 12.30 -4.45 13.06
C LYS A 118 13.21 -5.60 13.48
N MET A 119 13.07 -6.08 14.72
CA MET A 119 13.78 -7.27 15.20
C MET A 119 13.37 -8.52 14.43
N ALA A 120 12.07 -8.71 14.17
CA ALA A 120 11.58 -9.85 13.38
C ALA A 120 12.08 -9.81 11.94
N VAL A 121 12.04 -8.64 11.29
CA VAL A 121 12.57 -8.47 9.92
C VAL A 121 14.07 -8.72 9.89
N ARG A 122 14.85 -8.19 10.85
CA ARG A 122 16.29 -8.48 10.97
C ARG A 122 16.59 -9.95 11.24
N TYR A 123 15.74 -10.65 11.99
CA TYR A 123 15.90 -12.07 12.26
C TYR A 123 15.63 -12.90 10.99
N ILE A 124 14.57 -12.56 10.25
CA ILE A 124 14.25 -13.17 8.95
C ILE A 124 15.36 -12.88 7.95
N ASP A 125 15.82 -11.62 7.88
CA ASP A 125 16.94 -11.19 7.06
C ASP A 125 18.22 -11.97 7.41
N GLY A 126 18.57 -12.09 8.70
CA GLY A 126 19.71 -12.91 9.14
C GLY A 126 19.59 -14.41 8.87
N ILE A 127 18.38 -14.95 8.67
CA ILE A 127 18.16 -16.33 8.19
C ILE A 127 18.35 -16.43 6.68
N LEU A 128 17.94 -15.40 5.93
CA LEU A 128 18.05 -15.30 4.48
C LEU A 128 19.48 -14.97 4.03
N GLU A 129 20.18 -14.07 4.72
CA GLU A 129 21.61 -13.78 4.58
C GLU A 129 22.47 -15.01 4.84
N GLN A 130 22.01 -15.96 5.68
CA GLN A 130 22.71 -17.23 5.88
C GLN A 130 22.52 -18.25 4.75
N ASN A 131 21.63 -18.03 3.76
CA ASN A 131 21.29 -19.08 2.78
C ASN A 131 21.11 -18.65 1.30
N ALA A 132 21.25 -17.38 0.92
CA ALA A 132 21.27 -16.99 -0.49
C ALA A 132 22.39 -15.98 -0.80
N THR A 133 23.40 -16.41 -1.56
CA THR A 133 24.39 -15.50 -2.14
C THR A 133 23.80 -14.75 -3.33
N GLU A 134 24.35 -13.58 -3.66
CA GLU A 134 24.03 -12.81 -4.89
C GLU A 134 24.00 -13.74 -6.11
N ALA A 135 25.01 -14.62 -6.23
CA ALA A 135 25.11 -15.62 -7.29
C ALA A 135 23.96 -16.66 -7.30
N GLN A 136 23.38 -17.01 -6.15
CA GLN A 136 22.23 -17.92 -6.09
C GLN A 136 20.92 -17.23 -6.54
N ILE A 137 20.79 -15.93 -6.27
CA ILE A 137 19.64 -15.13 -6.72
C ILE A 137 19.74 -14.90 -8.23
N GLU A 138 20.93 -14.58 -8.74
CA GLU A 138 21.21 -14.45 -10.17
C GLU A 138 20.92 -15.75 -10.94
N ASP A 139 21.34 -16.91 -10.42
CA ASP A 139 21.06 -18.21 -11.05
C ASP A 139 19.56 -18.53 -11.09
N ALA A 140 18.82 -18.16 -10.03
CA ALA A 140 17.37 -18.35 -9.98
C ALA A 140 16.63 -17.46 -10.99
N VAL A 141 17.02 -16.19 -11.11
CA VAL A 141 16.43 -15.25 -12.07
C VAL A 141 16.74 -15.68 -13.50
N ARG A 142 17.96 -16.16 -13.79
CA ARG A 142 18.31 -16.75 -15.10
C ARG A 142 17.52 -18.01 -15.42
N LYS A 143 17.33 -18.91 -14.45
CA LYS A 143 16.54 -20.14 -14.65
C LYS A 143 15.07 -19.89 -14.96
N ALA A 144 14.52 -18.73 -14.60
CA ALA A 144 13.14 -18.38 -14.95
C ALA A 144 12.88 -18.45 -16.47
N CYS A 145 13.89 -18.09 -17.29
CA CYS A 145 13.76 -18.16 -18.75
C CYS A 145 13.67 -19.59 -19.31
N SER A 146 14.04 -20.61 -18.52
CA SER A 146 13.86 -22.00 -18.93
C SER A 146 12.38 -22.43 -18.98
N PHE A 147 11.48 -21.72 -18.29
CA PHE A 147 10.04 -22.02 -18.23
C PHE A 147 9.20 -21.36 -19.34
N VAL A 148 9.79 -20.45 -20.12
CA VAL A 148 9.12 -19.79 -21.24
C VAL A 148 9.31 -20.60 -22.54
N PRO A 149 8.36 -20.59 -23.49
CA PRO A 149 8.50 -21.31 -24.76
C PRO A 149 9.72 -20.88 -25.57
N GLU A 150 10.24 -21.78 -26.42
CA GLU A 150 11.48 -21.54 -27.21
C GLU A 150 11.46 -20.24 -28.02
N GLY A 151 10.30 -19.86 -28.58
CA GLY A 151 10.16 -18.60 -29.33
C GLY A 151 10.32 -17.31 -28.51
N ILE A 152 10.34 -17.42 -27.18
CA ILE A 152 10.41 -16.28 -26.24
C ILE A 152 11.71 -16.29 -25.43
N ARG A 153 12.38 -17.44 -25.31
CA ARG A 153 13.62 -17.61 -24.51
C ARG A 153 14.66 -16.54 -24.74
N SER A 154 15.05 -16.26 -25.99
CA SER A 154 16.11 -15.27 -26.26
C SER A 154 15.73 -13.85 -25.82
N LYS A 155 14.44 -13.49 -25.87
CA LYS A 155 13.97 -12.19 -25.40
C LYS A 155 13.87 -12.15 -23.88
N CYS A 156 13.53 -13.27 -23.26
CA CYS A 156 13.57 -13.43 -21.81
C CYS A 156 15.00 -13.28 -21.29
N ASP A 157 15.96 -13.98 -21.91
CA ASP A 157 17.38 -13.94 -21.50
C ASP A 157 17.93 -12.51 -21.61
N GLN A 158 17.62 -11.80 -22.70
CA GLN A 158 17.99 -10.38 -22.87
C GLN A 158 17.35 -9.46 -21.83
N LEU A 159 16.11 -9.75 -21.44
CA LEU A 159 15.41 -8.99 -20.41
C LEU A 159 16.04 -9.25 -19.03
N VAL A 160 16.37 -10.51 -18.73
CA VAL A 160 17.06 -10.89 -17.50
C VAL A 160 18.43 -10.25 -17.46
N GLU A 161 19.27 -10.38 -18.48
CA GLU A 161 20.59 -9.72 -18.51
C GLU A 161 20.52 -8.20 -18.28
N LEU A 162 19.48 -7.53 -18.79
CA LEU A 162 19.31 -6.08 -18.68
C LEU A 162 18.84 -5.63 -17.29
N TYR A 163 17.93 -6.40 -16.66
CA TYR A 163 17.26 -5.98 -15.43
C TYR A 163 17.71 -6.74 -14.18
N GLU A 164 18.38 -7.89 -14.33
CA GLU A 164 18.90 -8.73 -13.24
C GLU A 164 19.70 -7.94 -12.20
N PRO A 165 20.73 -7.15 -12.53
CA PRO A 165 21.49 -6.43 -11.51
C PRO A 165 20.62 -5.44 -10.71
N MET A 166 19.64 -4.81 -11.35
CA MET A 166 18.67 -3.96 -10.66
C MET A 166 17.68 -4.77 -9.81
N LEU A 167 17.25 -5.95 -10.28
CA LEU A 167 16.31 -6.83 -9.56
C LEU A 167 16.98 -7.51 -8.38
N VAL A 168 18.22 -7.96 -8.53
CA VAL A 168 19.05 -8.53 -7.46
C VAL A 168 19.34 -7.46 -6.42
N GLN A 169 19.75 -6.26 -6.85
CA GLN A 169 19.92 -5.13 -5.95
C GLN A 169 18.61 -4.78 -5.24
N LEU A 170 17.46 -4.79 -5.93
CA LEU A 170 16.16 -4.56 -5.31
C LEU A 170 15.77 -5.66 -4.32
N LEU A 171 15.98 -6.93 -4.65
CA LEU A 171 15.68 -8.08 -3.80
C LEU A 171 16.55 -8.11 -2.54
N LEU A 172 17.81 -7.64 -2.64
CA LEU A 172 18.68 -7.38 -1.49
C LEU A 172 18.23 -6.18 -0.65
N GLN A 173 17.43 -5.26 -1.21
CA GLN A 173 16.90 -4.07 -0.53
C GLN A 173 15.48 -4.28 0.04
N VAL A 174 14.83 -5.41 -0.25
CA VAL A 174 13.42 -5.70 0.16
C VAL A 174 13.30 -6.15 1.63
N LEU A 175 14.40 -6.25 2.36
CA LEU A 175 14.40 -6.63 3.78
C LEU A 175 14.83 -5.48 4.71
N ASP A 176 14.84 -4.24 4.24
CA ASP A 176 15.05 -3.08 5.12
C ASP A 176 13.97 -3.09 6.23
N PRO A 177 14.36 -3.28 7.51
CA PRO A 177 13.40 -3.41 8.61
C PRO A 177 12.54 -2.17 8.79
N ASP A 178 13.08 -0.99 8.47
CA ASP A 178 12.34 0.26 8.53
C ASP A 178 11.26 0.30 7.43
N PHE A 179 11.61 0.03 6.18
CA PHE A 179 10.69 0.01 5.04
C PHE A 179 9.57 -1.02 5.20
N VAL A 180 9.92 -2.25 5.56
CA VAL A 180 8.94 -3.33 5.76
C VAL A 180 7.99 -2.97 6.90
N CYS A 181 8.51 -2.55 8.05
CA CYS A 181 7.68 -2.25 9.20
C CYS A 181 6.85 -0.96 9.06
N MET A 182 7.30 -0.01 8.22
CA MET A 182 6.47 1.12 7.77
C MET A 182 5.32 0.66 6.88
N LYS A 183 5.59 -0.23 5.90
CA LYS A 183 4.55 -0.75 5.00
C LYS A 183 3.55 -1.66 5.70
N VAL A 184 3.97 -2.36 6.74
CA VAL A 184 3.11 -3.12 7.65
C VAL A 184 2.29 -2.20 8.57
N GLY A 185 2.63 -0.90 8.65
CA GLY A 185 1.89 0.10 9.42
C GLY A 185 2.15 0.05 10.93
N VAL A 186 3.15 -0.71 11.37
CA VAL A 186 3.53 -0.87 12.80
C VAL A 186 4.67 0.04 13.22
N CYS A 187 5.40 0.59 12.24
CA CYS A 187 6.26 1.76 12.42
C CYS A 187 5.56 3.01 11.93
N PRO A 188 5.78 4.17 12.57
CA PRO A 188 5.31 5.43 12.04
C PRO A 188 5.93 5.61 10.64
N GLU A 189 5.11 5.97 9.66
CA GLU A 189 5.64 6.53 8.42
C GLU A 189 6.56 7.68 8.83
N ALA A 190 7.82 7.64 8.40
CA ALA A 190 8.54 8.88 8.27
C ALA A 190 7.63 9.74 7.40
N VAL A 191 7.06 10.81 7.98
CA VAL A 191 6.30 11.83 7.26
C VAL A 191 6.95 11.93 5.92
N GLN A 192 6.19 11.72 4.85
CA GLN A 192 6.67 11.72 3.47
C GLN A 192 7.24 13.11 3.17
N SER A 193 8.41 13.38 3.74
CA SER A 193 9.28 14.47 3.43
C SER A 193 9.82 14.03 2.10
N LEU A 194 9.17 14.53 1.06
CA LEU A 194 9.66 14.43 -0.31
C LEU A 194 11.17 14.65 -0.21
N LEU A 195 11.96 13.65 -0.59
CA LEU A 195 13.41 13.80 -0.68
C LEU A 195 13.65 15.05 -1.52
N GLY A 196 14.22 16.09 -0.92
CA GLY A 196 14.33 17.42 -1.52
C GLY A 196 13.47 18.54 -0.90
N MET A 197 12.63 18.32 0.11
CA MET A 197 11.97 19.41 0.85
C MET A 197 12.77 19.89 2.06
N GLU A 198 13.44 18.98 2.76
CA GLU A 198 14.34 19.34 3.86
C GLU A 198 15.66 19.87 3.32
N GLN A 199 16.09 21.03 3.80
CA GLN A 199 17.24 21.73 3.23
C GLN A 199 18.54 20.90 3.25
N CYS A 200 18.71 20.02 4.24
CA CYS A 200 19.86 19.12 4.34
C CYS A 200 19.86 18.01 3.26
N SER A 201 18.70 17.71 2.67
CA SER A 201 18.57 16.75 1.56
C SER A 201 18.92 17.35 0.20
N TRP A 202 19.17 18.67 0.11
CA TRP A 202 19.58 19.35 -1.14
C TRP A 202 21.04 19.10 -1.54
N GLY A 203 21.77 18.29 -0.76
CA GLY A 203 23.12 17.85 -1.09
C GLY A 203 24.24 18.85 -0.73
N PRO A 204 25.52 18.46 -0.93
CA PRO A 204 26.69 19.17 -0.39
C PRO A 204 26.78 20.65 -0.80
N ALA A 205 26.25 21.00 -1.97
CA ALA A 205 26.15 22.39 -2.43
C ALA A 205 25.36 23.27 -1.44
N PHE A 206 24.34 22.73 -0.77
CA PHE A 206 23.60 23.45 0.26
C PHE A 206 24.30 23.41 1.62
N TRP A 207 24.64 22.23 2.14
CA TRP A 207 25.13 22.13 3.52
C TRP A 207 26.61 22.49 3.69
N CYS A 208 27.40 22.44 2.62
CA CYS A 208 28.76 23.00 2.59
C CYS A 208 28.81 24.44 2.08
N LYS A 209 27.70 25.18 2.06
CA LYS A 209 27.74 26.62 1.73
C LYS A 209 28.36 27.48 2.85
N ASN A 210 28.19 27.07 4.11
CA ASN A 210 28.77 27.73 5.29
C ASN A 210 28.74 26.82 6.53
N MET A 211 29.49 27.22 7.57
CA MET A 211 29.63 26.47 8.82
C MET A 211 28.31 26.21 9.55
N ASP A 212 27.37 27.15 9.52
CA ASP A 212 26.08 27.01 10.20
C ASP A 212 25.17 26.00 9.50
N ALA A 213 25.13 25.99 8.17
CA ALA A 213 24.42 24.97 7.41
C ALA A 213 25.04 23.57 7.63
N ALA A 214 26.37 23.48 7.65
CA ALA A 214 27.05 22.22 7.89
C ALA A 214 26.82 21.70 9.31
N LYS A 215 26.75 22.57 10.32
CA LYS A 215 26.40 22.15 11.69
C LYS A 215 24.95 21.68 11.79
N ARG A 216 24.01 22.44 11.22
CA ARG A 216 22.57 22.07 11.24
C ARG A 216 22.30 20.75 10.53
N CYS A 217 23.05 20.45 9.47
CA CYS A 217 22.93 19.21 8.72
C CYS A 217 23.90 18.10 9.19
N ASN A 218 24.55 18.27 10.34
CA ASN A 218 25.53 17.34 10.93
C ASN A 218 26.62 16.85 9.94
N ALA A 219 27.25 17.81 9.28
CA ALA A 219 27.90 17.64 8.00
C ALA A 219 29.30 18.29 7.94
N VAL A 220 29.72 18.92 9.04
CA VAL A 220 30.96 19.71 9.16
C VAL A 220 32.21 18.91 8.78
N ALA A 221 32.29 17.64 9.18
CA ALA A 221 33.46 16.81 8.90
C ALA A 221 33.65 16.57 7.40
N HIS A 222 32.56 16.35 6.67
CA HIS A 222 32.61 16.15 5.21
C HIS A 222 32.96 17.46 4.50
N CYS A 223 32.33 18.60 4.87
CA CYS A 223 32.66 19.89 4.23
C CYS A 223 34.12 20.27 4.44
N LYS A 224 34.67 20.05 5.64
CA LYS A 224 36.09 20.32 5.93
C LYS A 224 37.07 19.44 5.14
N ARG A 225 36.69 18.21 4.79
CA ARG A 225 37.56 17.23 4.13
C ARG A 225 37.42 17.23 2.61
N HIS A 226 36.28 17.68 2.09
CA HIS A 226 35.95 17.47 0.67
C HIS A 226 35.56 18.75 -0.07
N VAL A 227 35.31 19.88 0.62
CA VAL A 227 34.80 21.10 -0.02
C VAL A 227 35.52 22.38 0.40
N TRP A 228 35.89 22.53 1.68
CA TRP A 228 36.51 23.73 2.25
C TRP A 228 38.01 23.61 2.50
N GLU A 229 38.65 22.57 1.96
CA GLU A 229 40.11 22.46 1.99
C GLU A 229 40.77 23.61 1.21
#